data_AF-A0A2J8SRD4-F1
#
_entry.id   AF-A0A2J8SRD4-F1
#
_cell.length_a   1.000
_cell.length_b   1.000
_cell.length_c   1.000
_cell.angle_alpha   90.00
_cell.angle_beta   90.00
_cell.angle_gamma   90.00
#
_symmetry.space_group_name_H-M   'P 1'
#
loop_
_entity.id
_entity.type
_entity.pdbx_description
1 polymer ?
#
loop_
_entity_poly.entity_id
_entity_poly.type
_entity_poly.pdbx_seq_one_letter_code
_entity_poly.pdbx_strand_id
1 'polypeptide(L)'
;MTKARLFRLWLVLGSVFMILLIIVYWDSAGAAHFYLHTSFSRPQAGPPLPTPGPDRDRELTADSDVDEFLDKFLSAGVKQSDLPRKETEQPPAPGSMEESVRGYDWSPRDARRSPDQGQQQAERRSVLRGFCANSSLAFPTKERAFDDIPNSELSHLIVDDRHGAIYCYVPKVACTNWKRVMIVLSGSLLHRGVPYRDPLRIPREHVHNASAHLTFNKFWRRYGKLSRHLMKVKLKKYTKFLFVR
;
A
#
# COMPACT_ATOMS: atom_id res chain seq x y z
N MET A 1 45.25 20.56 -28.27
CA MET A 1 44.07 19.71 -28.56
C MET A 1 43.43 19.05 -27.32
N THR A 2 44.12 18.93 -26.18
CA THR A 2 43.60 18.26 -24.95
C THR A 2 42.55 19.08 -24.19
N LYS A 3 42.70 20.40 -24.11
CA LYS A 3 41.74 21.31 -23.43
C LYS A 3 40.33 21.27 -24.04
N ALA A 4 40.22 21.20 -25.36
CA ALA A 4 38.94 21.11 -26.07
C ALA A 4 38.22 19.76 -25.82
N ARG A 5 38.96 18.68 -25.62
CA ARG A 5 38.39 17.37 -25.27
C ARG A 5 37.89 17.35 -23.83
N LEU A 6 38.61 17.98 -22.90
CA LEU A 6 38.18 18.12 -21.51
C LEU A 6 36.87 18.92 -21.41
N PHE A 7 36.76 20.02 -22.15
CA PHE A 7 35.55 20.85 -22.17
C PHE A 7 34.33 20.09 -22.72
N ARG A 8 34.52 19.30 -23.78
CA ARG A 8 33.45 18.44 -24.31
C ARG A 8 33.00 17.37 -23.31
N LEU A 9 33.94 16.77 -22.58
CA LEU A 9 33.61 15.80 -21.53
C LEU A 9 32.81 16.44 -20.40
N TRP A 10 33.18 17.64 -19.96
CA TRP A 10 32.44 18.39 -18.93
C TRP A 10 31.02 18.78 -19.38
N LEU A 11 30.84 19.18 -20.64
CA LEU A 11 29.52 19.45 -21.20
C LEU A 11 28.64 18.20 -21.25
N VAL A 12 29.19 17.05 -21.66
CA VAL A 12 28.45 15.78 -21.67
C VAL A 12 28.11 15.35 -20.25
N LEU A 13 29.05 15.46 -19.30
CA LEU A 13 28.81 15.10 -17.90
C LEU A 13 27.74 15.99 -17.26
N GLY A 14 27.77 17.31 -17.54
CA GLY A 14 26.76 18.26 -17.10
C GLY A 14 25.38 18.00 -17.71
N SER A 15 25.33 17.63 -19.00
CA SER A 15 24.09 17.24 -19.67
C SER A 15 23.47 15.98 -19.07
N VAL A 16 24.28 14.93 -18.86
CA VAL A 16 23.82 13.69 -18.21
C VAL A 16 23.35 13.96 -16.79
N PHE A 17 24.07 14.79 -16.03
CA PHE A 17 23.67 15.17 -14.67
C PHE A 17 22.35 15.95 -14.65
N MET A 18 22.15 16.90 -15.57
CA MET A 18 20.88 17.63 -15.70
C MET A 18 19.72 16.70 -16.09
N ILE A 19 19.94 15.76 -17.01
CA ILE A 19 18.93 14.76 -17.38
C ILE A 19 18.58 13.87 -16.18
N LEU A 20 19.56 13.43 -15.39
CA LEU A 20 19.31 12.67 -14.17
C LEU A 20 18.52 13.48 -13.13
N LEU A 21 18.84 14.76 -12.96
CA LEU A 21 18.07 15.66 -12.10
C LEU A 21 16.64 15.82 -12.60
N ILE A 22 16.42 15.95 -13.92
CA ILE A 22 15.08 16.02 -14.51
C ILE A 22 14.33 14.72 -14.25
N ILE A 23 14.96 13.55 -14.41
CA ILE A 23 14.31 12.25 -14.16
C ILE A 23 13.94 12.10 -12.67
N VAL A 24 14.86 12.39 -11.75
CA VAL A 24 14.61 12.34 -10.31
C VAL A 24 13.55 13.36 -9.89
N TYR A 25 13.61 14.57 -10.46
CA TYR A 25 12.62 15.61 -10.23
C TYR A 25 11.26 15.17 -10.75
N TRP A 26 11.16 14.59 -11.94
CA TRP A 26 9.86 14.14 -12.49
C TRP A 26 9.32 12.89 -11.76
N ASP A 27 10.19 12.00 -11.28
CA ASP A 27 9.80 10.87 -10.40
C ASP A 27 9.22 11.39 -9.07
N SER A 28 9.65 12.58 -8.62
CA SER A 28 9.18 13.24 -7.40
C SER A 28 7.97 14.17 -7.63
N ALA A 29 7.97 14.96 -8.71
CA ALA A 29 7.03 16.04 -9.04
C ALA A 29 5.90 15.60 -9.99
N GLY A 30 6.07 14.49 -10.72
CA GLY A 30 4.98 13.84 -11.47
C GLY A 30 3.82 13.39 -10.56
N ALA A 31 4.05 13.33 -9.24
CA ALA A 31 3.02 13.15 -8.24
C ALA A 31 2.14 14.39 -7.98
N ALA A 32 2.60 15.60 -8.34
CA ALA A 32 1.94 16.87 -8.01
C ALA A 32 1.46 17.68 -9.24
N HIS A 33 2.19 17.65 -10.38
CA HIS A 33 1.94 18.60 -11.48
C HIS A 33 0.96 18.16 -12.58
N PHE A 34 0.52 16.90 -12.60
CA PHE A 34 -0.53 16.43 -13.54
C PHE A 34 -1.96 16.68 -13.03
N TYR A 35 -2.12 17.36 -11.89
CA TYR A 35 -3.42 17.72 -11.30
C TYR A 35 -3.78 19.21 -11.45
N LEU A 36 -3.23 19.91 -12.45
CA LEU A 36 -3.81 21.18 -12.86
C LEU A 36 -5.04 20.90 -13.73
N HIS A 37 -6.20 20.81 -13.08
CA HIS A 37 -7.47 21.48 -13.43
C HIS A 37 -8.64 20.81 -12.71
N THR A 38 -9.15 21.45 -11.66
CA THR A 38 -10.55 21.90 -11.51
C THR A 38 -10.71 22.62 -10.16
N SER A 39 -9.82 23.57 -9.84
CA SER A 39 -10.04 24.48 -8.72
C SER A 39 -10.95 25.61 -9.18
N PHE A 40 -12.25 25.35 -9.34
CA PHE A 40 -13.22 26.44 -9.26
C PHE A 40 -13.28 26.88 -7.80
N SER A 41 -12.61 27.99 -7.50
CA SER A 41 -12.75 28.74 -6.28
C SER A 41 -14.23 28.97 -5.99
N ARG A 42 -14.76 28.41 -4.91
CA ARG A 42 -16.08 28.77 -4.37
C ARG A 42 -15.88 29.82 -3.29
N PRO A 43 -16.28 31.09 -3.48
CA PRO A 43 -16.28 32.09 -2.43
C PRO A 43 -17.30 31.72 -1.35
N GLN A 44 -16.99 32.05 -0.10
CA GLN A 44 -17.93 31.95 1.02
C GLN A 44 -19.21 32.77 0.75
N ALA A 45 -20.37 32.18 1.00
CA ALA A 45 -21.63 32.90 1.19
C ALA A 45 -22.60 32.06 2.06
N GLY A 46 -23.35 32.74 2.93
CA GLY A 46 -24.17 32.21 4.02
C GLY A 46 -25.46 31.45 3.62
N PRO A 47 -26.40 31.24 4.59
CA PRO A 47 -27.51 30.29 4.48
C PRO A 47 -28.68 30.74 3.56
N PRO A 48 -29.64 29.85 3.23
CA PRO A 48 -30.15 29.67 1.86
C PRO A 48 -31.62 30.09 1.62
N LEU A 49 -32.01 30.20 0.34
CA LEU A 49 -33.41 30.06 -0.15
C LEU A 49 -33.43 29.58 -1.63
N PRO A 50 -34.45 28.83 -2.12
CA PRO A 50 -34.30 27.90 -3.25
C PRO A 50 -35.01 28.33 -4.55
N THR A 51 -34.56 27.84 -5.71
CA THR A 51 -35.35 27.49 -6.93
C THR A 51 -34.44 26.91 -8.05
N PRO A 52 -34.95 26.27 -9.13
CA PRO A 52 -34.53 24.90 -9.53
C PRO A 52 -33.89 24.77 -10.93
N GLY A 53 -33.25 23.61 -11.17
CA GLY A 53 -32.94 23.05 -12.50
C GLY A 53 -31.68 22.16 -12.50
N PRO A 54 -31.75 20.87 -12.86
CA PRO A 54 -30.56 20.04 -12.98
C PRO A 54 -30.15 19.85 -14.45
N ASP A 55 -28.98 20.41 -14.78
CA ASP A 55 -28.09 19.94 -15.87
C ASP A 55 -27.07 18.91 -15.29
N ARG A 56 -27.45 18.22 -14.20
CA ARG A 56 -26.58 17.43 -13.32
C ARG A 56 -26.56 15.94 -13.65
N ASP A 57 -27.39 15.49 -14.58
CA ASP A 57 -27.65 14.06 -14.78
C ASP A 57 -26.65 13.42 -15.76
N ARG A 58 -25.93 14.19 -16.58
CA ARG A 58 -24.96 13.64 -17.55
C ARG A 58 -23.57 13.32 -16.98
N GLU A 59 -23.17 13.97 -15.90
CA GLU A 59 -21.83 13.79 -15.31
C GLU A 59 -21.82 12.67 -14.25
N LEU A 60 -22.95 12.45 -13.56
CA LEU A 60 -23.10 11.33 -12.62
C LEU A 60 -23.15 9.95 -13.31
N THR A 61 -23.72 9.86 -14.52
CA THR A 61 -23.82 8.59 -15.25
C THR A 61 -22.47 8.10 -15.77
N ALA A 62 -21.56 9.03 -16.11
CA ALA A 62 -20.23 8.66 -16.59
C ALA A 62 -19.34 8.13 -15.45
N ASP A 63 -19.46 8.68 -14.24
CA ASP A 63 -18.69 8.22 -13.07
C ASP A 63 -19.23 6.88 -12.52
N SER A 64 -20.54 6.61 -12.65
CA SER A 64 -21.12 5.32 -12.28
C SER A 64 -20.72 4.18 -13.20
N ASP A 65 -20.65 4.43 -14.51
CA ASP A 65 -20.31 3.40 -15.50
C ASP A 65 -18.84 2.96 -15.38
N VAL A 66 -17.93 3.89 -15.04
CA VAL A 66 -16.52 3.54 -14.78
C VAL A 66 -16.36 2.78 -13.46
N ASP A 67 -17.13 3.13 -12.43
CA ASP A 67 -17.16 2.43 -11.15
C ASP A 67 -17.65 0.98 -11.31
N GLU A 68 -18.70 0.76 -12.12
CA GLU A 68 -19.23 -0.58 -12.43
C GLU A 68 -18.23 -1.41 -13.26
N PHE A 69 -17.62 -0.79 -14.28
CA PHE A 69 -16.59 -1.45 -15.10
C PHE A 69 -15.38 -1.87 -14.26
N LEU A 70 -14.93 -1.02 -13.34
CA LEU A 70 -13.84 -1.32 -12.43
C LEU A 70 -14.19 -2.40 -11.42
N ASP A 71 -15.41 -2.40 -10.89
CA ASP A 71 -15.88 -3.47 -9.99
C ASP A 71 -15.89 -4.83 -10.69
N LYS A 72 -16.31 -4.85 -11.96
CA LYS A 72 -16.30 -6.04 -12.81
C LYS A 72 -14.87 -6.52 -13.11
N PHE A 73 -13.94 -5.59 -13.37
CA PHE A 73 -12.53 -5.93 -13.62
C PHE A 73 -11.84 -6.48 -12.37
N LEU A 74 -12.09 -5.88 -11.20
CA LEU A 74 -11.54 -6.33 -9.92
C LEU A 74 -12.12 -7.69 -9.52
N SER A 75 -13.41 -7.94 -9.77
CA SER A 75 -14.07 -9.22 -9.49
C SER A 75 -13.62 -10.35 -10.43
N ALA A 76 -13.21 -10.04 -11.66
CA ALA A 76 -12.71 -11.04 -12.62
C ALA A 76 -11.36 -11.64 -12.21
N GLY A 77 -10.49 -10.89 -11.53
CA GLY A 77 -9.19 -11.36 -11.04
C GLY A 77 -9.27 -12.40 -9.91
N VAL A 78 -10.44 -12.58 -9.29
CA VAL A 78 -10.66 -13.49 -8.15
C VAL A 78 -10.90 -14.94 -8.60
N LYS A 79 -11.29 -15.19 -9.86
CA LYS A 79 -11.79 -16.50 -10.31
C LYS A 79 -10.77 -17.47 -10.92
N GLN A 80 -9.48 -17.12 -11.02
CA GLN A 80 -8.47 -18.00 -11.58
C GLN A 80 -7.39 -18.34 -10.55
N SER A 81 -7.53 -19.47 -9.84
CA SER A 81 -6.46 -20.43 -9.51
C SER A 81 -6.85 -21.39 -8.38
N ASP A 82 -7.76 -22.33 -8.65
CA ASP A 82 -7.90 -23.54 -7.84
C ASP A 82 -7.36 -24.74 -8.64
N LEU A 83 -6.22 -25.28 -8.23
CA LEU A 83 -5.70 -26.58 -8.66
C LEU A 83 -5.22 -27.39 -7.45
N PRO A 84 -5.36 -28.73 -7.48
CA PRO A 84 -5.52 -29.53 -6.27
C PRO A 84 -4.18 -29.83 -5.55
N ARG A 85 -4.30 -29.92 -4.23
CA ARG A 85 -3.28 -30.31 -3.25
C ARG A 85 -2.97 -31.80 -3.38
N LYS A 86 -1.72 -32.15 -3.73
CA LYS A 86 -1.16 -33.48 -3.47
C LYS A 86 0.06 -33.30 -2.58
N GLU A 87 -0.05 -33.80 -1.35
CA GLU A 87 1.00 -33.77 -0.34
C GLU A 87 2.01 -34.89 -0.58
N THR A 88 3.28 -34.52 -0.62
CA THR A 88 4.38 -35.45 -0.39
C THR A 88 5.31 -34.77 0.61
N GLU A 89 5.40 -35.33 1.82
CA GLU A 89 6.29 -34.88 2.89
C GLU A 89 7.75 -35.14 2.51
N GLN A 90 8.62 -34.14 2.72
CA GLN A 90 10.07 -34.30 2.74
C GLN A 90 10.68 -33.44 3.87
N PRO A 91 11.75 -33.92 4.54
CA PRO A 91 12.16 -33.48 5.88
C PRO A 91 12.90 -32.13 5.88
N PRO A 92 13.04 -31.47 7.05
CA PRO A 92 13.46 -30.07 7.12
C PRO A 92 14.98 -29.89 6.93
N ALA A 93 15.31 -28.88 6.11
CA ALA A 93 16.66 -28.39 5.86
C ALA A 93 17.10 -27.35 6.92
N PRO A 94 18.40 -27.06 7.06
CA PRO A 94 19.04 -26.60 8.31
C PRO A 94 18.92 -25.08 8.60
N GLY A 95 17.80 -24.46 8.23
CA GLY A 95 17.50 -23.06 8.58
C GLY A 95 16.96 -22.87 10.01
N SER A 96 16.70 -23.97 10.73
CA SER A 96 16.12 -23.96 12.08
C SER A 96 17.05 -23.40 13.16
N MET A 97 18.35 -23.27 12.89
CA MET A 97 19.31 -22.94 13.94
C MET A 97 19.23 -21.48 14.40
N GLU A 98 18.94 -20.52 13.51
CA GLU A 98 18.90 -19.09 13.87
C GLU A 98 17.65 -18.68 14.68
N GLU A 99 16.54 -19.42 14.56
CA GLU A 99 15.31 -19.14 15.30
C GLU A 99 15.36 -19.72 16.72
N SER A 100 16.10 -20.81 16.92
CA SER A 100 16.37 -21.39 18.25
C SER A 100 17.17 -20.45 19.15
N VAL A 101 18.02 -19.59 18.58
CA VAL A 101 18.83 -18.60 19.34
C VAL A 101 17.98 -17.55 20.05
N ARG A 102 16.71 -17.35 19.67
CA ARG A 102 15.83 -16.34 20.30
C ARG A 102 14.89 -16.88 21.39
N GLY A 103 14.93 -18.17 21.70
CA GLY A 103 14.23 -18.73 22.87
C GLY A 103 12.71 -18.55 22.87
N TYR A 104 12.08 -18.35 21.71
CA TYR A 104 10.61 -18.34 21.63
C TYR A 104 10.13 -19.78 21.53
N ASP A 105 9.69 -20.32 22.66
CA ASP A 105 8.96 -21.59 22.72
C ASP A 105 7.57 -21.39 22.08
N TRP A 106 7.42 -21.83 20.84
CA TRP A 106 6.14 -21.85 20.12
C TRP A 106 5.32 -23.11 20.41
N SER A 107 5.71 -23.93 21.40
CA SER A 107 4.91 -25.08 21.81
C SER A 107 3.48 -24.63 22.08
N PRO A 108 2.45 -25.34 21.59
CA PRO A 108 1.06 -25.11 21.96
C PRO A 108 0.84 -25.61 23.40
N ARG A 109 1.66 -25.17 24.35
CA ARG A 109 1.34 -25.27 25.76
C ARG A 109 0.30 -24.21 26.02
N ASP A 110 -0.95 -24.65 25.99
CA ASP A 110 -2.06 -24.01 26.66
C ASP A 110 -1.95 -22.48 26.64
N ALA A 111 -2.31 -21.89 25.50
CA ALA A 111 -2.97 -20.59 25.56
C ALA A 111 -4.22 -20.79 26.42
N ARG A 112 -4.05 -20.82 27.76
CA ARG A 112 -5.08 -20.42 28.70
C ARG A 112 -5.49 -19.06 28.19
N ARG A 113 -6.54 -19.02 27.38
CA ARG A 113 -7.25 -17.81 27.01
C ARG A 113 -7.69 -17.23 28.33
N SER A 114 -6.85 -16.41 28.93
CA SER A 114 -7.27 -15.59 30.05
C SER A 114 -8.47 -14.81 29.53
N PRO A 115 -9.64 -14.89 30.17
CA PRO A 115 -10.83 -14.14 29.76
C PRO A 115 -10.54 -12.63 29.62
N ASP A 116 -9.44 -12.17 30.22
CA ASP A 116 -8.89 -10.81 30.17
C ASP A 116 -8.29 -10.40 28.80
N GLN A 117 -7.82 -11.32 27.94
CA GLN A 117 -7.17 -10.89 26.68
C GLN A 117 -8.11 -10.12 25.74
N GLY A 118 -9.38 -10.51 25.68
CA GLY A 118 -10.39 -9.80 24.91
C GLY A 118 -10.67 -8.40 25.46
N GLN A 119 -10.72 -8.28 26.79
CA GLN A 119 -10.93 -7.01 27.50
C GLN A 119 -9.73 -6.09 27.31
N GLN A 120 -8.51 -6.59 27.50
CA GLN A 120 -7.28 -5.85 27.25
C GLN A 120 -7.18 -5.36 25.80
N GLN A 121 -7.57 -6.19 24.82
CA GLN A 121 -7.56 -5.77 23.42
C GLN A 121 -8.66 -4.73 23.12
N ALA A 122 -9.81 -4.82 23.78
CA ALA A 122 -10.87 -3.83 23.67
C ALA A 122 -10.44 -2.47 24.27
N GLU A 123 -9.77 -2.49 25.42
CA GLU A 123 -9.21 -1.30 26.06
C GLU A 123 -8.18 -0.62 25.16
N ARG A 124 -7.20 -1.37 24.63
CA ARG A 124 -6.21 -0.84 23.67
C ARG A 124 -6.87 -0.22 22.44
N ARG A 125 -7.91 -0.86 21.90
CA ARG A 125 -8.68 -0.32 20.77
C ARG A 125 -9.41 0.97 21.15
N SER A 126 -9.97 1.04 22.36
CA SER A 126 -10.63 2.24 22.87
C SER A 126 -9.66 3.41 22.99
N VAL A 127 -8.50 3.19 23.59
CA VAL A 127 -7.43 4.20 23.71
C VAL A 127 -7.01 4.72 22.34
N LEU A 128 -6.76 3.83 21.38
CA LEU A 128 -6.36 4.23 20.03
C LEU A 128 -7.45 5.05 19.33
N ARG A 129 -8.72 4.63 19.46
CA ARG A 129 -9.86 5.38 18.89
C ARG A 129 -10.01 6.75 19.53
N GLY A 130 -9.88 6.85 20.86
CA GLY A 130 -9.89 8.12 21.58
C GLY A 130 -8.77 9.05 21.11
N PHE A 131 -7.56 8.51 20.93
CA PHE A 131 -6.41 9.26 20.41
C PHE A 131 -6.64 9.77 18.98
N CYS A 132 -7.20 8.95 18.08
CA CYS A 132 -7.50 9.36 16.70
C CYS A 132 -8.66 10.38 16.61
N ALA A 133 -9.65 10.26 17.49
CA ALA A 133 -10.79 11.18 17.54
C ALA A 133 -10.39 12.56 18.08
N ASN A 134 -9.39 12.62 18.95
CA ASN A 134 -8.93 13.88 19.53
C ASN A 134 -8.43 14.85 18.44
N SER A 135 -9.05 16.01 18.35
CA SER A 135 -8.70 17.10 17.42
C SER A 135 -7.49 17.91 17.89
N SER A 136 -7.09 17.80 19.16
CA SER A 136 -5.95 18.53 19.73
C SER A 136 -4.60 18.00 19.25
N LEU A 137 -4.55 16.77 18.73
CA LEU A 137 -3.38 16.25 18.02
C LEU A 137 -3.33 16.93 16.65
N ALA A 138 -2.57 18.02 16.60
CA ALA A 138 -2.20 18.71 15.37
C ALA A 138 -1.32 17.79 14.51
N PHE A 139 -1.95 16.84 13.83
CA PHE A 139 -1.35 16.20 12.67
C PHE A 139 -1.49 17.19 11.51
N PRO A 140 -0.40 17.78 10.99
CA PRO A 140 -0.43 18.77 9.91
C PRO A 140 -0.96 18.22 8.57
N THR A 141 -1.40 16.96 8.57
CA THR A 141 -1.88 16.19 7.43
C THR A 141 -3.33 15.70 7.62
N LYS A 142 -3.94 15.90 8.79
CA LYS A 142 -5.26 15.31 9.13
C LYS A 142 -6.39 15.80 8.22
N GLU A 143 -6.34 17.06 7.79
CA GLU A 143 -7.39 17.70 6.97
C GLU A 143 -7.10 17.67 5.46
N ARG A 144 -5.99 17.07 5.03
CA ARG A 144 -5.66 16.99 3.60
C ARG A 144 -6.63 16.06 2.89
N ALA A 145 -7.10 16.44 1.70
CA ALA A 145 -7.83 15.52 0.86
C ALA A 145 -6.90 14.39 0.42
N PHE A 146 -7.47 13.22 0.12
CA PHE A 146 -6.67 12.06 -0.29
C PHE A 146 -5.79 12.33 -1.52
N ASP A 147 -6.25 13.18 -2.44
CA ASP A 147 -5.53 13.54 -3.65
C ASP A 147 -4.29 14.40 -3.36
N ASP A 148 -4.30 15.16 -2.26
CA ASP A 148 -3.19 16.01 -1.81
C ASP A 148 -2.09 15.22 -1.08
N ILE A 149 -2.36 13.96 -0.69
CA ILE A 149 -1.39 13.13 0.02
C ILE A 149 -0.35 12.60 -0.99
N PRO A 150 0.94 12.93 -0.87
CA PRO A 150 1.94 12.47 -1.83
C PRO A 150 2.12 10.95 -1.81
N ASN A 151 2.45 10.35 -2.96
CA ASN A 151 2.61 8.90 -3.09
C ASN A 151 3.69 8.32 -2.14
N SER A 152 4.72 9.09 -1.82
CA SER A 152 5.77 8.72 -0.87
C SER A 152 5.23 8.39 0.52
N GLU A 153 4.21 9.14 0.98
CA GLU A 153 3.51 8.89 2.25
C GLU A 153 2.69 7.60 2.19
N LEU A 154 2.29 7.12 1.00
CA LEU A 154 1.52 5.88 0.82
C LEU A 154 2.38 4.61 0.65
N SER A 155 3.69 4.71 0.92
CA SER A 155 4.63 3.58 0.79
C SER A 155 4.41 2.46 1.80
N HIS A 156 3.76 2.77 2.93
CA HIS A 156 3.53 1.82 4.02
C HIS A 156 2.27 0.95 3.85
N LEU A 157 1.45 1.22 2.84
CA LEU A 157 0.21 0.52 2.56
C LEU A 157 0.48 -0.59 1.53
N ILE A 158 0.62 -1.83 2.02
CA ILE A 158 0.73 -3.03 1.20
C ILE A 158 -0.67 -3.49 0.82
N VAL A 159 -0.89 -3.74 -0.47
CA VAL A 159 -2.18 -4.09 -1.03
C VAL A 159 -2.15 -5.52 -1.51
N ASP A 160 -3.15 -6.29 -1.11
CA ASP A 160 -3.44 -7.60 -1.66
C ASP A 160 -4.80 -7.57 -2.35
N ASP A 161 -4.75 -7.58 -3.68
CA ASP A 161 -5.93 -7.55 -4.52
C ASP A 161 -6.69 -8.88 -4.53
N ARG A 162 -6.03 -10.01 -4.23
CA ARG A 162 -6.68 -11.32 -4.25
C ARG A 162 -7.64 -11.49 -3.08
N HIS A 163 -7.26 -10.99 -1.91
CA HIS A 163 -8.05 -11.12 -0.68
C HIS A 163 -8.73 -9.81 -0.25
N GLY A 164 -8.60 -8.74 -1.03
CA GLY A 164 -9.21 -7.45 -0.71
C GLY A 164 -8.70 -6.86 0.61
N ALA A 165 -7.39 -6.90 0.83
CA ALA A 165 -6.76 -6.50 2.08
C ALA A 165 -5.71 -5.40 1.89
N ILE A 166 -5.66 -4.46 2.84
CA ILE A 166 -4.65 -3.40 2.92
C ILE A 166 -3.97 -3.48 4.28
N TYR A 167 -2.69 -3.81 4.27
CA TYR A 167 -1.86 -3.85 5.46
C TYR A 167 -1.02 -2.56 5.56
N CYS A 168 -1.28 -1.77 6.59
CA CYS A 168 -0.40 -0.65 6.97
C CYS A 168 0.72 -1.20 7.87
N TYR A 169 1.93 -1.34 7.31
CA TYR A 169 3.03 -1.85 8.12
C TYR A 169 3.55 -0.79 9.08
N VAL A 170 3.66 -1.17 10.35
CA VAL A 170 4.27 -0.35 11.40
C VAL A 170 5.57 -1.04 11.84
N PRO A 171 6.72 -0.35 11.89
CA PRO A 171 7.97 -0.96 12.35
C PRO A 171 7.85 -1.52 13.77
N LYS A 172 8.61 -2.59 14.05
CA LYS A 172 8.77 -3.20 15.39
C LYS A 172 7.53 -3.85 16.02
N VAL A 173 6.43 -3.98 15.29
CA VAL A 173 5.22 -4.72 15.70
C VAL A 173 5.00 -5.96 14.82
N ALA A 174 6.01 -6.83 14.77
CA ALA A 174 6.03 -8.02 13.91
C ALA A 174 5.92 -7.74 12.39
N CYS A 175 6.43 -6.59 11.94
CA CYS A 175 6.29 -6.18 10.55
C CYS A 175 6.91 -7.15 9.53
N THR A 176 8.04 -7.78 9.85
CA THR A 176 8.68 -8.78 8.98
C THR A 176 7.78 -10.02 8.82
N ASN A 177 7.15 -10.48 9.90
CA ASN A 177 6.28 -11.67 9.85
C ASN A 177 5.02 -11.38 9.03
N TRP A 178 4.38 -10.24 9.26
CA TRP A 178 3.21 -9.84 8.45
C TRP A 178 3.56 -9.61 6.99
N LYS A 179 4.74 -9.06 6.67
CA LYS A 179 5.20 -8.97 5.28
C LYS A 179 5.38 -10.35 4.64
N ARG A 180 5.90 -11.35 5.35
CA ARG A 180 5.97 -12.74 4.85
C ARG A 180 4.58 -13.28 4.52
N VAL A 181 3.60 -13.07 5.40
CA VAL A 181 2.21 -13.44 5.16
C VAL A 181 1.66 -12.74 3.92
N MET A 182 1.87 -11.43 3.77
CA MET A 182 1.41 -10.69 2.58
C MET A 182 2.05 -11.20 1.27
N ILE A 183 3.31 -11.65 1.29
CA ILE A 183 3.96 -12.27 0.12
C ILE A 183 3.27 -13.58 -0.26
N VAL A 184 2.97 -14.44 0.73
CA VAL A 184 2.27 -15.71 0.50
C VAL A 184 0.86 -15.47 -0.03
N LEU A 185 0.12 -14.53 0.56
CA LEU A 185 -1.25 -14.21 0.12
C LEU A 185 -1.30 -13.65 -1.31
N SER A 186 -0.40 -12.73 -1.63
CA SER A 186 -0.33 -12.12 -2.97
C SER A 186 0.31 -13.03 -4.01
N GLY A 187 1.05 -14.06 -3.60
CA GLY A 187 1.84 -14.90 -4.50
C GLY A 187 2.94 -14.12 -5.22
N SER A 188 3.37 -12.98 -4.67
CA SER A 188 4.25 -12.02 -5.35
C SER A 188 5.69 -12.49 -5.54
N LEU A 189 6.13 -13.48 -4.76
CA LEU A 189 7.47 -14.02 -4.79
C LEU A 189 7.43 -15.50 -5.13
N LEU A 190 8.26 -15.89 -6.10
CA LEU A 190 8.40 -17.26 -6.56
C LEU A 190 9.69 -17.89 -6.02
N HIS A 191 9.61 -19.18 -5.69
CA HIS A 191 10.74 -20.04 -5.38
C HIS A 191 10.71 -21.23 -6.34
N ARG A 192 11.75 -21.39 -7.17
CA ARG A 192 11.81 -22.46 -8.19
C ARG A 192 10.57 -22.50 -9.10
N GLY A 193 10.06 -21.33 -9.49
CA GLY A 193 8.89 -21.19 -10.36
C GLY A 193 7.54 -21.35 -9.69
N VAL A 194 7.48 -21.66 -8.38
CA VAL A 194 6.21 -21.77 -7.63
C VAL A 194 6.11 -20.70 -6.54
N PRO A 195 4.91 -20.14 -6.24
CA PRO A 195 4.76 -19.20 -5.14
C PRO A 195 5.12 -19.83 -3.79
N TYR A 196 5.67 -19.02 -2.88
CA TYR A 196 5.88 -19.46 -1.50
C TYR A 196 4.55 -19.82 -0.84
N ARG A 197 4.51 -20.98 -0.17
CA ARG A 197 3.36 -21.44 0.63
C ARG A 197 3.53 -21.22 2.12
N ASP A 198 4.77 -21.31 2.60
CA ASP A 198 5.11 -21.15 4.01
C ASP A 198 5.79 -19.78 4.22
N PRO A 199 5.20 -18.89 5.05
CA PRO A 199 5.79 -17.59 5.36
C PRO A 199 7.20 -17.70 5.97
N LEU A 200 7.48 -18.74 6.76
CA LEU A 200 8.75 -18.89 7.47
C LEU A 200 9.90 -19.23 6.53
N ARG A 201 9.60 -19.88 5.39
CA ARG A 201 10.60 -20.21 4.35
C ARG A 201 11.08 -19.00 3.56
N ILE A 202 10.43 -17.84 3.68
CA ILE A 202 10.84 -16.62 2.97
C ILE A 202 12.00 -15.97 3.72
N PRO A 203 13.22 -15.89 3.13
CA PRO A 203 14.37 -15.28 3.79
C PRO A 203 14.14 -13.80 4.03
N ARG A 204 14.62 -13.28 5.18
CA ARG A 204 14.39 -11.89 5.61
C ARG A 204 14.83 -10.85 4.57
N GLU A 205 15.89 -11.16 3.85
CA GLU A 205 16.50 -10.36 2.78
C GLU A 205 15.49 -10.01 1.68
N HIS A 206 14.63 -10.97 1.33
CA HIS A 206 13.61 -10.83 0.30
C HIS A 206 12.35 -10.13 0.82
N VAL A 207 12.06 -10.24 2.12
CA VAL A 207 10.85 -9.68 2.75
C VAL A 207 10.79 -8.17 2.68
N HIS A 208 11.96 -7.52 2.82
CA HIS A 208 12.07 -6.06 2.81
C HIS A 208 12.32 -5.48 1.41
N ASN A 209 12.51 -6.33 0.40
CA ASN A 209 12.68 -5.86 -0.96
C ASN A 209 11.42 -5.12 -1.40
N ALA A 210 11.61 -3.93 -1.97
CA ALA A 210 10.50 -3.14 -2.50
C ALA A 210 9.68 -3.99 -3.47
N SER A 211 10.29 -4.73 -4.39
CA SER A 211 9.57 -5.50 -5.43
C SER A 211 8.67 -6.61 -4.89
N ALA A 212 8.91 -7.10 -3.67
CA ALA A 212 8.14 -8.20 -3.08
C ALA A 212 6.70 -7.80 -2.71
N HIS A 213 6.41 -6.51 -2.60
CA HIS A 213 5.10 -6.02 -2.18
C HIS A 213 4.50 -5.05 -3.20
N LEU A 214 3.22 -5.22 -3.50
CA LEU A 214 2.44 -4.19 -4.15
C LEU A 214 2.06 -3.15 -3.09
N THR A 215 2.46 -1.90 -3.29
CA THR A 215 2.13 -0.80 -2.39
C THR A 215 1.46 0.34 -3.15
N PHE A 216 0.64 1.15 -2.48
CA PHE A 216 -0.01 2.30 -3.13
C PHE A 216 0.98 3.28 -3.76
N ASN A 217 2.16 3.50 -3.16
CA ASN A 217 3.21 4.31 -3.80
C ASN A 217 3.58 3.86 -5.24
N LYS A 218 3.35 2.59 -5.60
CA LYS A 218 3.66 2.06 -6.94
C LYS A 218 2.50 2.08 -7.92
N PHE A 219 1.29 2.41 -7.47
CA PHE A 219 0.11 2.36 -8.32
C PHE A 219 0.19 3.34 -9.48
N TRP A 220 0.79 4.51 -9.29
CA TRP A 220 0.97 5.46 -10.39
C TRP A 220 1.81 4.86 -11.54
N ARG A 221 2.84 4.06 -11.22
CA ARG A 221 3.67 3.37 -12.23
C ARG A 221 2.90 2.29 -13.00
N ARG A 222 1.90 1.68 -12.35
CA ARG A 222 1.12 0.56 -12.94
C ARG A 222 -0.14 1.03 -13.66
N TYR A 223 -0.85 2.01 -13.11
CA TYR A 223 -2.19 2.41 -13.52
C TYR A 223 -2.27 3.86 -14.03
N GLY A 224 -1.16 4.61 -14.00
CA GLY A 224 -1.09 5.98 -14.50
C GLY A 224 -2.14 6.90 -13.86
N LYS A 225 -2.94 7.56 -14.70
CA LYS A 225 -3.97 8.53 -14.29
C LYS A 225 -5.08 7.92 -13.43
N LEU A 226 -5.38 6.63 -13.60
CA LEU A 226 -6.45 5.96 -12.85
C LEU A 226 -6.01 5.57 -11.43
N SER A 227 -4.71 5.70 -11.10
CA SER A 227 -4.14 5.24 -9.84
C SER A 227 -4.86 5.75 -8.60
N ARG A 228 -5.17 7.05 -8.50
CA ARG A 228 -5.87 7.64 -7.35
C ARG A 228 -7.29 7.13 -7.21
N HIS A 229 -8.02 7.04 -8.32
CA HIS A 229 -9.38 6.51 -8.31
C HIS A 229 -9.39 5.05 -7.83
N LEU A 230 -8.51 4.20 -8.37
CA LEU A 230 -8.32 2.81 -7.90
C LEU A 230 -7.94 2.73 -6.42
N MET A 231 -7.04 3.60 -5.94
CA MET A 231 -6.70 3.66 -4.51
C MET A 231 -7.92 4.00 -3.66
N LYS A 232 -8.74 4.99 -4.06
CA LYS A 232 -9.97 5.37 -3.35
C LYS A 232 -10.98 4.22 -3.29
N VAL A 233 -11.21 3.54 -4.41
CA VAL A 233 -12.10 2.38 -4.48
C VAL A 233 -11.61 1.27 -3.54
N LYS A 234 -10.30 0.95 -3.57
CA LYS A 234 -9.71 -0.05 -2.68
C LYS A 234 -9.75 0.38 -1.21
N LEU A 235 -9.51 1.64 -0.89
CA LEU A 235 -9.63 2.17 0.47
C LEU A 235 -11.05 2.07 1.01
N LYS A 236 -12.08 2.17 0.16
CA LYS A 236 -13.47 1.95 0.54
C LYS A 236 -13.79 0.45 0.72
N LYS A 237 -13.44 -0.37 -0.26
CA LYS A 237 -13.87 -1.78 -0.35
C LYS A 237 -13.01 -2.76 0.46
N TYR A 238 -11.71 -2.51 0.59
CA TYR A 238 -10.78 -3.48 1.17
C TYR A 238 -10.74 -3.38 2.71
N THR A 239 -10.46 -4.52 3.33
CA THR A 239 -10.20 -4.62 4.77
C THR A 239 -8.85 -3.98 5.08
N LYS A 240 -8.87 -2.91 5.88
CA LYS A 240 -7.68 -2.18 6.29
C LYS A 240 -7.29 -2.62 7.69
N PHE A 241 -6.04 -3.00 7.90
CA PHE A 241 -5.57 -3.38 9.22
C PHE A 241 -4.13 -2.95 9.46
N LEU A 242 -3.83 -2.79 10.75
CA LEU A 242 -2.51 -2.49 11.28
C LEU A 242 -2.38 -3.16 12.64
N PHE A 243 -1.14 -3.38 13.05
CA PHE A 243 -0.83 -3.85 14.39
C PHE A 243 -0.18 -2.73 15.19
N VAL A 244 -0.52 -2.64 16.46
CA VAL A 244 0.06 -1.73 17.44
C VAL A 244 0.40 -2.51 18.70
N ARG A 245 1.36 -2.03 19.47
CA ARG A 245 1.74 -2.58 20.77
C ARG A 245 1.55 -1.53 21.83
#